data_AF-A0A538TY30-F1
#
_entry.id   AF-A0A538TY30-F1
#
_cell.length_a   1.000
_cell.length_b   1.000
_cell.length_c   1.000
_cell.angle_alpha   90.00
_cell.angle_beta   90.00
_cell.angle_gamma   90.00
#
_symmetry.space_group_name_H-M   'P 1'
#
loop_
_entity.id
_entity.type
_entity.pdbx_description
1 polymer ?
#
loop_
_entity_poly.entity_id
_entity_poly.type
_entity_poly.pdbx_seq_one_letter_code
_entity_poly.pdbx_strand_id
1 'polypeptide(L)'
;MEPDGAGGVLLVWDDYRDFGDDEIFALRIRGDGSRQPGWPVDGLRVTDNTATFDSFPDLAADLTEGAYLCWEWENNTQGFDERVAVQHLTG
;
A
#
# COMPACT_ATOMS: atom_id res chain seq x y z
N MET A 1 -0.38 -8.09 -5.56
CA MET A 1 -1.80 -7.74 -5.77
C MET A 1 -2.63 -8.89 -5.27
N GLU A 2 -3.78 -8.63 -4.65
CA GLU A 2 -4.60 -9.68 -4.03
C GLU A 2 -6.09 -9.48 -4.31
N PRO A 3 -6.88 -10.56 -4.45
CA PRO A 3 -8.33 -10.46 -4.58
C PRO A 3 -8.95 -9.73 -3.39
N ASP A 4 -9.95 -8.89 -3.65
CA ASP A 4 -10.61 -8.08 -2.62
C ASP A 4 -11.80 -8.78 -1.93
N GLY A 5 -11.99 -10.09 -2.14
CA GLY A 5 -13.11 -10.87 -1.61
C GLY A 5 -14.49 -10.59 -2.24
N ALA A 6 -14.67 -9.48 -2.94
CA ALA A 6 -15.93 -9.04 -3.56
C ALA A 6 -15.92 -9.14 -5.10
N GLY A 7 -14.92 -9.81 -5.66
CA GLY A 7 -14.74 -10.01 -7.11
C GLY A 7 -13.85 -8.95 -7.78
N GLY A 8 -13.31 -8.01 -7.01
CA GLY A 8 -12.29 -7.05 -7.41
C GLY A 8 -10.89 -7.43 -6.95
N VAL A 9 -9.99 -6.45 -6.94
CA VAL A 9 -8.56 -6.61 -6.60
C VAL A 9 -8.04 -5.38 -5.85
N LEU A 10 -7.17 -5.61 -4.86
CA LEU A 10 -6.29 -4.60 -4.30
C LEU A 10 -4.91 -4.66 -4.98
N LEU A 11 -4.46 -3.50 -5.42
CA LEU A 11 -3.14 -3.26 -6.00
C LEU A 11 -2.32 -2.44 -5.02
N VAL A 12 -1.03 -2.73 -4.92
CA VAL A 12 -0.04 -1.92 -4.20
C VAL A 12 1.20 -1.75 -5.05
N TRP A 13 1.90 -0.63 -4.89
CA TRP A 13 3.14 -0.35 -5.58
C TRP A 13 4.01 0.62 -4.78
N ASP A 14 5.31 0.52 -5.01
CA ASP A 14 6.28 1.57 -4.69
C ASP A 14 6.05 2.74 -5.65
N ASP A 15 5.84 3.93 -5.11
CA ASP A 15 5.70 5.15 -5.88
C ASP A 15 6.90 6.06 -5.68
N TYR A 16 7.53 6.40 -6.80
CA TYR A 16 8.74 7.22 -6.86
C TYR A 16 8.46 8.61 -7.47
N ARG A 17 7.20 9.07 -7.40
CA ARG A 17 6.79 10.36 -7.99
C ARG A 17 7.45 11.55 -7.29
N ASP A 18 7.71 11.44 -6.00
CA ASP A 18 8.32 12.49 -5.18
C ASP A 18 9.80 12.14 -4.92
N PHE A 19 10.69 13.00 -5.40
CA PHE A 19 12.12 12.67 -5.39
C PHE A 19 12.68 12.63 -3.96
N GLY A 20 13.15 11.45 -3.55
CA GLY A 20 13.73 11.21 -2.23
C GLY A 20 12.71 10.87 -1.14
N ASP A 21 11.48 10.55 -1.53
CA ASP A 21 10.41 10.03 -0.67
C ASP A 21 9.78 8.86 -1.42
N ASP A 22 10.24 7.64 -1.11
CA ASP A 22 9.73 6.42 -1.71
C ASP A 22 8.59 5.90 -0.83
N GLU A 23 7.40 5.75 -1.39
CA GLU A 23 6.20 5.54 -0.59
C GLU A 23 5.30 4.44 -1.16
N ILE A 24 4.57 3.78 -0.28
CA ILE A 24 3.63 2.73 -0.69
C ILE A 24 2.26 3.34 -0.96
N PHE A 25 1.77 3.10 -2.17
CA PHE A 25 0.42 3.45 -2.60
C PHE A 25 -0.41 2.21 -2.85
N ALA A 26 -1.73 2.35 -2.71
CA ALA A 26 -2.70 1.30 -2.95
C ALA A 26 -3.85 1.78 -3.83
N LEU A 27 -4.50 0.84 -4.53
CA LEU A 27 -5.70 1.08 -5.32
C LEU A 27 -6.63 -0.13 -5.27
N ARG A 28 -7.93 0.11 -5.02
CA ARG A 28 -8.96 -0.92 -5.14
C ARG A 28 -9.73 -0.77 -6.46
N ILE A 29 -9.74 -1.84 -7.24
CA ILE A 29 -10.53 -1.98 -8.47
C ILE A 29 -11.63 -3.01 -8.21
N ARG A 30 -12.87 -2.65 -8.55
CA ARG A 30 -14.06 -3.50 -8.41
C ARG A 30 -14.10 -4.57 -9.49
N GLY A 31 -14.94 -5.60 -9.30
CA GLY A 31 -15.08 -6.68 -10.28
C GLY A 31 -15.63 -6.28 -11.65
N ASP A 32 -16.22 -5.08 -11.77
CA ASP A 32 -16.63 -4.50 -13.06
C ASP A 32 -15.50 -3.69 -13.73
N GLY A 33 -14.30 -3.66 -13.15
CA GLY A 33 -13.15 -2.90 -13.61
C GLY A 33 -13.19 -1.41 -13.24
N SER A 34 -14.24 -0.93 -12.55
CA SER A 34 -14.30 0.44 -12.06
C SER A 34 -13.45 0.63 -10.81
N ARG A 35 -12.91 1.84 -10.62
CA ARG A 35 -12.20 2.19 -9.38
C ARG A 35 -13.18 2.29 -8.22
N GLN A 36 -12.80 1.77 -7.06
CA GLN A 36 -13.59 1.93 -5.83
C GLN A 36 -13.79 3.44 -5.52
N PRO A 37 -15.02 3.92 -5.32
CA PRO A 37 -15.31 5.29 -4.91
C PRO A 37 -14.55 5.66 -3.63
N GLY A 38 -14.05 6.88 -3.57
CA GLY A 38 -13.20 7.35 -2.48
C GLY A 38 -11.71 7.09 -2.70
N TRP A 39 -11.34 6.20 -3.63
CA TRP A 39 -9.93 6.00 -3.99
C TRP A 39 -9.49 6.99 -5.08
N PRO A 40 -8.37 7.73 -4.88
CA PRO A 40 -7.83 8.60 -5.91
C PRO A 40 -7.38 7.83 -7.15
N VAL A 41 -7.37 8.51 -8.30
CA VAL A 41 -6.90 7.90 -9.55
C VAL A 41 -5.41 7.53 -9.48
N ASP A 42 -4.63 8.34 -8.78
CA ASP A 42 -3.19 8.14 -8.59
C ASP A 42 -2.87 7.28 -7.36
N GLY A 43 -3.85 6.55 -6.84
CA GLY A 43 -3.70 5.73 -5.63
C GLY A 43 -3.90 6.49 -4.33
N LEU A 44 -4.19 5.72 -3.28
CA LEU A 44 -4.20 6.17 -1.90
C LEU A 44 -2.83 5.87 -1.29
N ARG A 45 -2.16 6.88 -0.74
CA ARG A 45 -0.93 6.70 0.03
C ARG A 45 -1.23 5.93 1.31
N VAL A 46 -0.47 4.88 1.58
CA VAL A 46 -0.61 4.00 2.75
C VAL A 46 0.30 4.49 3.88
N THR A 47 1.48 5.01 3.54
CA THR A 47 2.53 5.38 4.50
C THR A 47 2.25 6.74 5.15
N ASP A 48 2.97 7.06 6.23
CA ASP A 48 2.75 8.24 7.08
C ASP A 48 3.80 9.36 6.91
N ASN A 49 4.74 9.23 5.97
CA ASN A 49 5.85 10.19 5.71
C ASN A 49 6.81 10.37 6.89
N THR A 50 7.01 9.30 7.66
CA THR A 50 8.01 9.30 8.74
C THR A 50 9.27 8.51 8.37
N ALA A 51 9.19 7.67 7.34
CA ALA A 51 10.31 6.94 6.76
C ALA A 51 11.13 7.85 5.84
N THR A 52 12.36 7.43 5.54
CA THR A 52 13.10 7.95 4.38
C THR A 52 12.87 7.10 3.14
N PHE A 53 12.60 5.81 3.32
CA PHE A 53 12.21 4.89 2.27
C PHE A 53 11.17 3.93 2.82
N ASP A 54 10.02 3.84 2.15
CA ASP A 54 9.08 2.74 2.31
C ASP A 54 9.09 1.91 1.02
N SER A 55 9.38 0.61 1.12
CA SER A 55 9.61 -0.23 -0.07
C SER A 55 9.17 -1.68 0.09
N PHE A 56 9.18 -2.41 -1.03
CA PHE A 56 8.88 -3.85 -1.09
C PHE A 56 7.52 -4.23 -0.50
N PRO A 57 6.43 -3.61 -0.98
CA PRO A 57 5.10 -3.91 -0.46
C PRO A 57 4.68 -5.33 -0.83
N ASP A 58 4.11 -6.03 0.14
CA ASP A 58 3.43 -7.31 -0.06
C ASP A 58 2.02 -7.29 0.54
N LEU A 59 1.11 -8.03 -0.08
CA LEU A 59 -0.30 -8.10 0.30
C LEU A 59 -0.70 -9.54 0.64
N ALA A 60 -1.54 -9.67 1.66
CA ALA A 60 -2.28 -10.90 1.93
C ALA A 60 -3.76 -10.57 2.12
N ALA A 61 -4.65 -11.22 1.35
CA ALA A 61 -6.08 -11.05 1.53
C ALA A 61 -6.52 -11.45 2.96
N ASP A 62 -7.44 -10.68 3.55
CA ASP A 62 -7.99 -10.97 4.89
C ASP A 62 -9.18 -11.95 4.87
N LEU A 63 -9.61 -12.37 3.67
CA LEU A 63 -10.77 -13.23 3.39
C LEU A 63 -12.13 -12.62 3.79
N THR A 64 -12.17 -11.34 4.13
CA THR A 64 -13.35 -10.58 4.59
C THR A 64 -13.43 -9.17 3.94
N GLU A 65 -13.08 -9.08 2.66
CA GLU A 65 -13.12 -7.87 1.84
C GLU A 65 -12.06 -6.78 2.11
N GLY A 66 -10.93 -7.18 2.67
CA GLY A 66 -9.75 -6.34 2.86
C GLY A 66 -8.45 -7.12 2.64
N ALA A 67 -7.34 -6.50 3.04
CA ALA A 67 -6.02 -7.13 2.97
C ALA A 67 -5.08 -6.58 4.05
N TYR A 68 -4.16 -7.42 4.51
CA TYR A 68 -2.98 -6.98 5.22
C TYR A 68 -1.92 -6.57 4.21
N LEU A 69 -1.42 -5.35 4.34
CA LEU A 69 -0.30 -4.81 3.59
C LEU A 69 0.90 -4.74 4.52
N CYS A 70 2.02 -5.32 4.12
CA CYS A 70 3.30 -5.14 4.79
C CYS A 70 4.31 -4.50 3.85
N TRP A 71 5.25 -3.74 4.41
CA TRP A 71 6.32 -3.11 3.65
C TRP A 71 7.55 -2.93 4.54
N GLU A 72 8.71 -2.77 3.90
CA GLU A 72 9.94 -2.36 4.56
C GLU A 72 9.91 -0.85 4.80
N TRP A 73 10.09 -0.47 6.06
CA TRP A 73 10.23 0.90 6.52
C TRP A 73 11.69 1.14 6.88
N GLU A 74 12.31 2.13 6.26
CA GLU A 74 13.68 2.54 6.53
C GLU A 74 13.74 4.01 6.94
N ASN A 75 14.39 4.32 8.06
CA ASN A 75 14.70 5.70 8.43
C ASN A 75 16.21 5.89 8.60
N ASN A 76 16.81 6.62 7.66
CA ASN A 76 18.27 6.80 7.60
C ASN A 76 18.77 7.98 8.47
N THR A 77 17.88 8.72 9.13
CA THR A 77 18.25 9.93 9.89
C THR A 77 18.94 9.63 11.22
N GLN A 78 18.88 8.40 11.73
CA GLN A 78 19.49 7.97 13.00
C GLN A 78 20.48 6.78 12.83
N GLY A 79 20.79 6.37 11.59
CA GLY A 79 21.51 5.13 11.26
C GLY A 79 20.68 4.23 10.33
N PHE A 80 21.21 3.08 9.90
CA PHE A 80 20.39 2.09 9.16
C PHE A 80 19.39 1.44 10.12
N ASP A 81 18.14 1.91 10.09
CA ASP A 81 17.04 1.30 10.83
C ASP A 81 15.98 0.78 9.86
N GLU A 82 16.01 -0.52 9.61
CA GLU A 82 15.07 -1.24 8.77
C GLU A 82 14.06 -2.00 9.64
N ARG A 83 12.78 -1.84 9.33
CA ARG A 83 11.65 -2.45 10.05
C ARG A 83 10.64 -2.96 9.05
N VAL A 84 9.83 -3.93 9.48
CA VAL A 84 8.63 -4.32 8.75
C VAL A 84 7.44 -3.62 9.39
N ALA A 85 6.71 -2.84 8.60
CA ALA A 85 5.45 -2.24 8.97
C ALA A 85 4.29 -3.07 8.40
N VAL A 86 3.13 -3.01 9.07
CA VAL A 86 1.90 -3.69 8.64
C VAL A 86 0.71 -2.78 8.84
N GLN A 87 -0.18 -2.71 7.84
CA GLN A 87 -1.48 -2.08 7.93
C GLN A 87 -2.58 -3.02 7.43
N HIS A 88 -3.71 -3.03 8.13
CA HIS A 88 -4.93 -3.67 7.64
C HIS A 88 -5.72 -2.64 6.81
N LEU A 89 -5.91 -2.94 5.53
CA LEU A 89 -6.72 -2.16 4.61
C LEU A 89 -8.14 -2.72 4.61
N THR A 90 -9.06 -1.99 5.23
CA THR A 90 -10.50 -2.32 5.22
C THR A 90 -11.23 -1.55 4.11
N GLY A 91 -12.31 -2.13 3.58
CA GLY A 91 -13.16 -1.53 2.56
C GLY A 91 -13.91 -0.28 2.99
#